data_AF-A0A3B8UKC9-F1
#
_entry.id   AF-A0A3B8UKC9-F1
#
_cell.length_a   1.000
_cell.length_b   1.000
_cell.length_c   1.000
_cell.angle_alpha   90.00
_cell.angle_beta   90.00
_cell.angle_gamma   90.00
#
_symmetry.space_group_name_H-M   'P 1'
#
loop_
_entity.id
_entity.type
_entity.pdbx_description
1 polymer ?
#
loop_
_entity_poly.entity_id
_entity_poly.type
_entity_poly.pdbx_seq_one_letter_code
_entity_poly.pdbx_strand_id
1 'polypeptide(L)'
;YIDMAREHGATPVLVTAPARTQFTDDGRIKDGNGLHGGNDFAYIRAMKQIGEETHTVVLDLFSYSVELFESIGCADIHKYTSIKQGVNKGIWPDDFIKELNKPDTISENTHFNKYGAWLITKGLVGLIKKCDDKQLSALKNVITDSDFSVKAPFLYN
;
A
#
# COMPACT_ATOMS: atom_id res chain seq x y z
N TYR A 1 -15.26 15.62 -0.58
CA TYR A 1 -15.01 14.77 0.60
C TYR A 1 -14.15 15.49 1.63
N ILE A 2 -13.11 16.23 1.23
CA ILE A 2 -12.31 17.08 2.14
C ILE A 2 -13.20 18.09 2.86
N ASP A 3 -13.96 18.89 2.11
CA ASP A 3 -14.83 19.92 2.70
C ASP A 3 -15.90 19.31 3.61
N MET A 4 -16.57 18.25 3.16
CA MET A 4 -17.54 17.52 3.98
C MET A 4 -16.95 17.00 5.29
N ALA A 5 -15.70 16.50 5.30
CA ALA A 5 -15.04 16.09 6.55
C ALA A 5 -14.83 17.29 7.49
N ARG A 6 -14.38 18.43 6.96
CA ARG A 6 -14.16 19.66 7.73
C ARG A 6 -15.46 20.25 8.27
N GLU A 7 -16.53 20.26 7.46
CA GLU A 7 -17.88 20.70 7.86
C GLU A 7 -18.43 19.90 9.05
N HIS A 8 -17.98 18.66 9.21
CA HIS A 8 -18.34 17.78 10.34
C HIS A 8 -17.28 17.74 11.45
N GLY A 9 -16.33 18.69 11.46
CA GLY A 9 -15.32 18.82 12.51
C GLY A 9 -14.20 17.76 12.47
N ALA A 10 -14.09 16.98 11.39
CA ALA A 10 -13.00 16.02 11.21
C ALA A 10 -11.78 16.68 10.56
N THR A 11 -10.60 16.11 10.83
CA THR A 11 -9.34 16.49 10.16
C THR A 11 -9.06 15.52 9.02
N PRO A 12 -9.25 15.92 7.74
CA PRO A 12 -8.97 15.03 6.62
C PRO A 12 -7.47 14.81 6.45
N VAL A 13 -7.10 13.59 6.06
CA VAL A 13 -5.74 13.22 5.66
C VAL A 13 -5.87 12.43 4.36
N LEU A 14 -5.14 12.84 3.33
CA LEU A 14 -5.05 12.16 2.06
C LEU A 14 -3.94 11.11 2.13
N VAL A 15 -4.18 9.92 1.58
CA VAL A 15 -3.16 8.86 1.44
C VAL A 15 -3.11 8.45 -0.02
N THR A 16 -1.95 8.60 -0.68
CA THR A 16 -1.82 8.13 -2.07
C THR A 16 -2.02 6.63 -2.14
N ALA A 17 -2.65 6.13 -3.21
CA ALA A 17 -2.86 4.69 -3.35
C ALA A 17 -1.50 3.96 -3.45
N PRO A 18 -1.35 2.76 -2.87
CA PRO A 18 -0.16 1.95 -3.10
C PRO A 18 -0.07 1.57 -4.59
N ALA A 19 1.14 1.38 -5.09
CA ALA A 19 1.42 1.01 -6.46
C ALA A 19 0.75 -0.31 -6.87
N ARG A 20 0.50 -0.47 -8.18
CA ARG A 20 0.18 -1.78 -8.76
C ARG A 20 1.47 -2.54 -8.98
N THR A 21 1.46 -3.84 -8.72
CA THR A 21 2.65 -4.70 -8.87
C THR A 21 2.87 -5.14 -10.31
N GLN A 22 2.73 -4.20 -11.26
CA GLN A 22 3.10 -4.41 -12.65
C GLN A 22 4.43 -3.72 -12.91
N PHE A 23 5.33 -4.45 -13.54
CA PHE A 23 6.70 -4.02 -13.75
C PHE A 23 6.97 -3.79 -15.24
N THR A 24 7.88 -2.87 -15.52
CA THR A 24 8.60 -2.80 -16.80
C THR A 24 9.69 -3.87 -16.85
N ASP A 25 10.25 -4.10 -18.04
CA ASP A 25 11.27 -5.15 -18.25
C ASP A 25 12.56 -4.90 -17.45
N ASP A 26 12.85 -3.65 -17.08
CA ASP A 26 13.97 -3.24 -16.22
C ASP A 26 13.65 -3.32 -14.72
N GLY A 27 12.49 -3.86 -14.33
CA GLY A 27 12.12 -4.10 -12.95
C GLY A 27 11.57 -2.89 -12.19
N ARG A 28 11.22 -1.81 -12.90
CA ARG A 28 10.57 -0.63 -12.31
C ARG A 28 9.05 -0.78 -12.27
N ILE A 29 8.38 -0.08 -11.35
CA ILE A 29 6.91 -0.04 -11.35
C ILE A 29 6.42 0.72 -12.58
N LYS A 30 5.46 0.11 -13.28
CA LYS A 30 4.90 0.59 -14.54
C LYS A 30 3.72 1.53 -14.31
N ASP A 31 3.67 2.62 -15.07
CA ASP A 31 2.49 3.48 -15.21
C ASP A 31 1.61 3.08 -16.42
N GLY A 32 0.38 3.58 -16.47
CA GLY A 32 -0.57 3.39 -17.55
C GLY A 32 -2.03 3.32 -17.12
N ASN A 33 -2.89 2.99 -18.07
CA ASN A 33 -4.31 2.78 -17.81
C ASN A 33 -4.51 1.64 -16.79
N GLY A 34 -5.16 1.95 -15.68
CA GLY A 34 -5.35 1.01 -14.56
C GLY A 34 -4.17 0.94 -13.57
N LEU A 35 -3.06 1.65 -13.82
CA LEU A 35 -1.82 1.64 -13.01
C LEU A 35 -1.55 3.00 -12.37
N HIS A 36 -2.59 3.62 -11.84
CA HIS A 36 -2.56 4.97 -11.23
C HIS A 36 -2.23 6.12 -12.21
N GLY A 37 -2.57 5.91 -13.48
CA GLY A 37 -2.47 6.91 -14.56
C GLY A 37 -1.29 6.62 -15.47
N GLY A 38 -1.14 7.36 -16.57
CA GLY A 38 0.01 7.25 -17.49
C GLY A 38 0.42 8.62 -18.05
N ASN A 39 1.69 8.80 -18.41
CA ASN A 39 2.42 10.08 -18.33
C ASN A 39 2.71 10.41 -16.85
N ASP A 40 3.46 9.49 -16.24
CA ASP A 40 4.03 9.55 -14.89
C ASP A 40 2.96 9.67 -13.80
N PHE A 41 2.26 8.55 -13.54
CA PHE A 41 1.31 8.34 -12.43
C PHE A 41 0.38 9.54 -12.18
N ALA A 42 -0.30 10.01 -13.24
CA ALA A 42 -1.07 11.25 -13.22
C ALA A 42 -2.10 11.34 -12.07
N TYR A 43 -2.68 10.22 -11.62
CA TYR A 43 -3.64 10.22 -10.51
C TYR A 43 -2.96 10.43 -9.16
N ILE A 44 -1.74 9.94 -8.98
CA ILE A 44 -0.93 10.20 -7.79
C ILE A 44 -0.53 11.68 -7.73
N ARG A 45 -0.11 12.25 -8.86
CA ARG A 45 0.19 13.69 -8.96
C ARG A 45 -1.02 14.55 -8.66
N ALA A 46 -2.19 14.21 -9.22
CA ALA A 46 -3.43 14.93 -8.96
C ALA A 46 -3.82 14.92 -7.47
N MET A 47 -3.61 13.80 -6.77
CA MET A 47 -3.87 13.72 -5.33
C MET A 47 -2.93 14.60 -4.50
N LYS A 48 -1.64 14.65 -4.88
CA LYS A 48 -0.67 15.56 -4.26
C LYS A 48 -1.05 17.03 -4.50
N GLN A 49 -1.43 17.37 -5.72
CA GLN A 49 -1.88 18.71 -6.10
C GLN A 49 -3.10 19.16 -5.28
N ILE A 50 -4.13 18.32 -5.17
CA ILE A 50 -5.31 18.64 -4.33
C ILE A 50 -4.91 18.83 -2.86
N GLY A 51 -3.97 18.04 -2.34
CA GLY A 51 -3.45 18.21 -0.99
C GLY A 51 -2.83 19.58 -0.77
N GLU A 52 -2.00 20.03 -1.71
CA GLU A 52 -1.39 21.36 -1.70
C GLU A 52 -2.45 22.47 -1.79
N GLU A 53 -3.33 22.43 -2.79
CA GLU A 53 -4.37 23.45 -3.01
C GLU A 53 -5.31 23.58 -1.81
N THR A 54 -5.67 22.45 -1.20
CA THR A 54 -6.62 22.43 -0.07
C THR A 54 -5.96 22.49 1.30
N HIS A 55 -4.62 22.56 1.37
CA HIS A 55 -3.85 22.53 2.61
C HIS A 55 -4.15 21.28 3.47
N THR A 56 -4.39 20.15 2.81
CA THR A 56 -4.67 18.86 3.44
C THR A 56 -3.41 18.02 3.41
N VAL A 57 -3.03 17.42 4.55
CA VAL A 57 -1.88 16.52 4.62
C VAL A 57 -2.01 15.38 3.62
N VAL A 58 -0.94 15.11 2.87
CA VAL A 58 -0.83 13.95 1.98
C VAL A 58 0.25 13.03 2.51
N LEU A 59 -0.11 11.80 2.83
CA LEU A 59 0.82 10.71 3.13
C LEU A 59 1.14 9.95 1.85
N ASP A 60 2.40 10.02 1.42
CA ASP A 60 2.84 9.47 0.14
C ASP A 60 3.15 7.96 0.22
N LEU A 61 2.10 7.16 0.38
CA LEU A 61 2.19 5.71 0.43
C LEU A 61 2.56 5.08 -0.92
N PHE A 62 2.26 5.77 -2.02
CA PHE A 62 2.67 5.36 -3.37
C PHE A 62 4.18 5.23 -3.47
N SER A 63 4.95 6.29 -3.17
CA SER A 63 6.41 6.26 -3.26
C SER A 63 7.03 5.19 -2.33
N TYR A 64 6.51 5.07 -1.11
CA TYR A 64 6.90 3.99 -0.20
C TYR A 64 6.69 2.60 -0.84
N SER A 65 5.52 2.37 -1.45
CA SER A 65 5.20 1.08 -2.04
C SER A 65 6.01 0.79 -3.31
N VAL A 66 6.38 1.81 -4.09
CA VAL A 66 7.29 1.65 -5.24
C VAL A 66 8.65 1.15 -4.76
N GLU A 67 9.27 1.84 -3.79
CA GLU A 67 10.56 1.42 -3.22
C GLU A 67 10.49 -0.01 -2.67
N LEU A 68 9.44 -0.33 -1.92
CA LEU A 68 9.23 -1.67 -1.38
C LEU A 68 9.11 -2.73 -2.50
N PHE A 69 8.26 -2.51 -3.50
CA PHE A 69 7.99 -3.50 -4.53
C PHE A 69 9.17 -3.67 -5.50
N GLU A 70 9.85 -2.59 -5.87
CA GLU A 70 11.09 -2.67 -6.66
C GLU A 70 12.20 -3.41 -5.88
N SER A 71 12.27 -3.26 -4.55
CA SER A 71 13.22 -4.01 -3.72
C SER A 71 12.89 -5.51 -3.57
N ILE A 72 11.60 -5.87 -3.60
CA ILE A 72 11.15 -7.28 -3.61
C ILE A 72 11.39 -7.91 -4.98
N GLY A 73 11.15 -7.14 -6.05
CA GLY A 73 11.33 -7.57 -7.43
C GLY A 73 10.17 -8.43 -7.97
N CYS A 74 10.07 -8.46 -9.31
CA CYS A 74 9.01 -9.14 -10.05
C CYS A 74 8.92 -10.66 -9.75
N ALA A 75 10.05 -11.32 -9.50
CA ALA A 75 10.09 -12.76 -9.23
C ALA A 75 9.38 -13.15 -7.91
N ASP A 76 9.39 -12.27 -6.92
CA ASP A 76 8.91 -12.58 -5.56
C ASP A 76 7.62 -11.83 -5.18
N ILE A 77 7.21 -10.83 -5.95
CA ILE A 77 6.10 -9.94 -5.57
C ILE A 77 4.78 -10.67 -5.29
N HIS A 78 4.53 -11.77 -6.00
CA HIS A 78 3.31 -12.58 -5.84
C HIS A 78 3.24 -13.38 -4.54
N LYS A 79 4.33 -13.43 -3.75
CA LYS A 79 4.29 -13.88 -2.35
C LYS A 79 3.51 -12.91 -1.45
N TYR A 80 3.23 -11.69 -1.93
CA TYR A 80 2.59 -10.61 -1.18
C TYR A 80 1.25 -10.15 -1.76
N THR A 81 0.88 -10.63 -2.96
CA THR A 81 -0.40 -10.30 -3.60
C THR A 81 -1.42 -11.44 -3.46
N SER A 82 -2.69 -11.14 -3.75
CA SER A 82 -3.75 -12.16 -3.68
C SER A 82 -3.75 -13.06 -4.91
N ILE A 83 -4.36 -14.24 -4.75
CA ILE A 83 -4.63 -15.17 -5.85
C ILE A 83 -5.96 -14.78 -6.51
N LYS A 84 -5.92 -14.57 -7.84
CA LYS A 84 -7.08 -14.32 -8.70
C LYS A 84 -7.68 -15.60 -9.25
N GLN A 85 -6.84 -16.56 -9.64
CA GLN A 85 -7.26 -17.89 -10.07
C GLN A 85 -6.53 -18.93 -9.23
N GLY A 86 -7.30 -19.71 -8.49
CA GLY A 86 -6.80 -20.67 -7.49
C GLY A 86 -7.61 -20.57 -6.18
N VAL A 87 -7.11 -21.22 -5.14
CA VAL A 87 -7.73 -21.28 -3.80
C VAL A 87 -7.10 -20.25 -2.85
N ASN A 88 -7.91 -19.29 -2.39
CA ASN A 88 -7.48 -18.27 -1.42
C ASN A 88 -8.07 -18.50 -0.01
N LYS A 89 -8.25 -19.77 0.37
CA LYS A 89 -8.81 -20.21 1.66
C LYS A 89 -7.88 -21.25 2.27
N GLY A 90 -7.90 -21.37 3.60
CA GLY A 90 -7.12 -22.37 4.32
C GLY A 90 -6.32 -21.78 5.49
N ILE A 91 -5.34 -22.54 5.95
CA ILE A 91 -4.40 -22.17 7.00
C ILE A 91 -3.29 -21.33 6.38
N TRP A 92 -3.16 -20.10 6.89
CA TRP A 92 -2.09 -19.20 6.48
C TRP A 92 -0.81 -19.48 7.30
N PRO A 93 0.40 -19.46 6.69
CA PRO A 93 0.69 -19.21 5.28
C PRO A 93 0.70 -20.48 4.39
N ASP A 94 0.65 -21.67 4.99
CA ASP A 94 0.95 -22.95 4.32
C ASP A 94 0.08 -23.23 3.10
N ASP A 95 -1.25 -23.08 3.23
CA ASP A 95 -2.17 -23.34 2.11
C ASP A 95 -2.01 -22.30 0.99
N PHE A 96 -1.67 -21.05 1.33
CA PHE A 96 -1.37 -20.02 0.34
C PHE A 96 -0.08 -20.35 -0.43
N ILE A 97 0.99 -20.74 0.26
CA ILE A 97 2.26 -21.12 -0.38
C ILE A 97 2.06 -22.34 -1.27
N LYS A 98 1.32 -23.34 -0.78
CA LYS A 98 0.99 -24.54 -1.57
C LYS A 98 0.20 -24.20 -2.82
N GLU A 99 -0.77 -23.29 -2.73
CA GLU A 99 -1.53 -22.83 -3.89
C GLU A 99 -0.64 -22.05 -4.86
N LEU A 100 0.13 -21.08 -4.36
CA LEU A 100 1.02 -20.23 -5.15
C LEU A 100 2.00 -21.03 -6.00
N ASN A 101 2.44 -22.20 -5.52
CA ASN A 101 3.37 -23.09 -6.22
C ASN A 101 2.71 -23.95 -7.32
N LYS A 102 1.39 -23.90 -7.49
CA LYS A 102 0.71 -24.63 -8.56
C LYS A 102 0.87 -23.92 -9.90
N PRO A 103 1.07 -24.66 -11.01
CA PRO A 103 1.32 -24.07 -12.33
C PRO A 103 0.13 -23.30 -12.92
N ASP A 104 -1.10 -23.59 -12.47
CA ASP A 104 -2.34 -22.95 -12.92
C ASP A 104 -2.79 -21.79 -12.04
N THR A 105 -2.03 -21.46 -10.99
CA THR A 105 -2.35 -20.34 -10.10
C THR A 105 -1.96 -19.01 -10.74
N ILE A 106 -2.90 -18.07 -10.74
CA ILE A 106 -2.69 -16.72 -11.23
C ILE A 106 -2.86 -15.76 -10.06
N SER A 107 -1.78 -15.08 -9.70
CA SER A 107 -1.82 -13.97 -8.76
C SER A 107 -2.28 -12.68 -9.45
N GLU A 108 -2.89 -11.77 -8.70
CA GLU A 108 -3.24 -10.45 -9.23
C GLU A 108 -2.30 -9.35 -8.73
N ASN A 109 -2.44 -8.16 -9.34
CA ASN A 109 -1.49 -7.06 -9.22
C ASN A 109 -2.01 -5.86 -8.43
N THR A 110 -3.12 -6.02 -7.71
CA THR A 110 -3.90 -4.93 -7.11
C THR A 110 -4.24 -5.17 -5.65
N HIS A 111 -4.62 -6.39 -5.27
CA HIS A 111 -5.01 -6.76 -3.92
C HIS A 111 -3.86 -7.45 -3.20
N PHE A 112 -3.68 -7.12 -1.94
CA PHE A 112 -2.63 -7.74 -1.15
C PHE A 112 -3.18 -8.95 -0.40
N ASN A 113 -2.34 -9.97 -0.22
CA ASN A 113 -2.63 -10.97 0.80
C ASN A 113 -2.38 -10.37 2.20
N LYS A 114 -2.54 -11.19 3.26
CA LYS A 114 -2.35 -10.71 4.64
C LYS A 114 -0.97 -10.09 4.88
N TYR A 115 0.08 -10.61 4.23
CA TYR A 115 1.43 -10.11 4.41
C TYR A 115 1.73 -8.86 3.59
N GLY A 116 1.29 -8.79 2.32
CA GLY A 116 1.38 -7.55 1.56
C GLY A 116 0.61 -6.40 2.22
N ALA A 117 -0.60 -6.66 2.73
CA ALA A 117 -1.39 -5.66 3.45
C ALA A 117 -0.68 -5.17 4.72
N TRP A 118 0.00 -6.08 5.42
CA TRP A 118 0.83 -5.75 6.58
C TRP A 118 2.00 -4.83 6.22
N LEU A 119 2.74 -5.13 5.15
CA LEU A 119 3.87 -4.30 4.70
C LEU A 119 3.40 -2.87 4.34
N ILE A 120 2.30 -2.76 3.62
CA ILE A 120 1.70 -1.47 3.26
C ILE A 120 1.24 -0.69 4.50
N THR A 121 0.61 -1.37 5.47
CA THR A 121 0.20 -0.75 6.74
C THR A 121 1.41 -0.23 7.53
N LYS A 122 2.50 -1.01 7.57
CA LYS A 122 3.76 -0.61 8.22
C LYS A 122 4.33 0.66 7.57
N GLY A 123 4.31 0.74 6.24
CA GLY A 123 4.69 1.96 5.51
C GLY A 123 3.85 3.17 5.88
N LEU A 124 2.53 3.02 5.88
CA LEU A 124 1.60 4.10 6.21
C LEU A 124 1.84 4.62 7.64
N VAL A 125 2.00 3.74 8.62
CA VAL A 125 2.30 4.14 10.01
C VAL A 125 3.65 4.85 10.10
N GLY A 126 4.66 4.38 9.35
CA GLY A 126 5.95 5.06 9.24
C GLY A 126 5.82 6.48 8.70
N LEU A 127 4.99 6.68 7.67
CA LEU A 127 4.70 7.99 7.10
C LEU A 127 3.98 8.91 8.10
N ILE A 128 3.00 8.38 8.84
CA ILE A 128 2.30 9.13 9.89
C ILE A 128 3.30 9.61 10.96
N LYS A 129 4.19 8.74 11.44
CA LYS A 129 5.18 9.07 12.47
C LYS A 129 6.17 10.15 11.99
N LYS A 130 6.63 10.06 10.74
CA LYS A 130 7.60 10.99 10.14
C LYS A 130 7.01 12.35 9.73
N CYS A 131 5.71 12.43 9.44
CA CYS A 131 5.09 13.66 8.95
C CYS A 131 4.99 14.71 10.06
N ASP A 132 5.60 15.88 9.92
CA ASP A 132 5.66 16.92 10.95
C ASP A 132 4.44 17.88 10.96
N ASP A 133 3.39 17.57 10.19
CA ASP A 133 2.21 18.42 10.15
C ASP A 133 1.35 18.22 11.41
N LYS A 134 1.00 19.35 12.06
CA LYS A 134 0.18 19.38 13.27
C LYS A 134 -1.20 18.76 13.10
N GLN A 135 -1.73 18.68 11.88
CA GLN A 135 -3.00 18.00 11.57
C GLN A 135 -2.96 16.51 11.97
N LEU A 136 -1.78 15.88 12.03
CA LEU A 136 -1.63 14.49 12.47
C LEU A 136 -1.41 14.33 13.98
N SER A 137 -1.32 15.41 14.76
CA SER A 137 -0.96 15.32 16.20
C SER A 137 -1.91 14.42 16.97
N ALA A 138 -3.23 14.56 16.74
CA ALA A 138 -4.24 13.72 17.39
C ALA A 138 -4.06 12.23 17.01
N LEU A 139 -3.77 11.93 15.74
CA LEU A 139 -3.53 10.57 15.27
C LEU A 139 -2.25 9.99 15.87
N LYS A 140 -1.17 10.78 15.93
CA LYS A 140 0.10 10.34 16.55
C LYS A 140 -0.06 10.01 18.03
N ASN A 141 -0.85 10.78 18.77
CA ASN A 141 -1.07 10.56 20.20
C ASN A 141 -1.81 9.25 20.52
N VAL A 142 -2.58 8.71 19.57
CA VAL A 142 -3.29 7.44 19.74
C VAL A 142 -2.52 6.24 19.18
N ILE A 143 -1.43 6.47 18.45
CA ILE A 143 -0.49 5.41 18.05
C ILE A 143 0.43 5.14 19.25
N THR A 144 -0.07 4.34 20.18
CA THR A 144 0.58 4.04 21.47
C THR A 144 1.71 3.01 21.36
N ASP A 145 1.73 2.22 20.29
CA ASP A 145 2.83 1.31 19.99
C ASP A 145 3.88 2.02 19.14
N SER A 146 4.99 2.42 19.77
CA SER A 146 6.13 3.07 19.12
C SER A 146 6.75 2.19 18.04
N ASP A 147 6.57 0.87 18.10
CA ASP A 147 7.02 -0.08 17.10
C ASP A 147 5.90 -0.49 16.15
N PHE A 148 4.64 -0.22 16.52
CA PHE A 148 3.43 -0.75 15.86
C PHE A 148 3.71 -2.18 15.43
N SER A 149 4.04 -3.01 16.42
CA SER A 149 4.27 -4.43 16.25
C SER A 149 2.93 -5.10 15.92
N VAL A 150 2.38 -4.77 14.75
CA VAL A 150 1.39 -5.62 14.13
C VAL A 150 2.12 -6.94 14.02
N LYS A 151 1.75 -7.93 14.85
CA LYS A 151 2.38 -9.24 14.90
C LYS A 151 2.65 -9.62 13.45
N ALA A 152 3.93 -9.77 13.08
CA ALA A 152 4.27 -10.18 11.72
C ALA A 152 3.34 -11.35 11.40
N PRO A 153 2.65 -11.35 10.24
CA PRO A 153 1.84 -12.51 9.89
C PRO A 153 2.75 -13.71 10.05
N PHE A 154 2.38 -14.66 10.91
CA PHE A 154 3.24 -15.75 11.33
C PHE A 154 3.85 -16.40 10.07
N LEU A 155 5.12 -16.12 9.82
CA LEU A 155 5.92 -16.84 8.86
C LEU A 155 6.47 -18.01 9.66
N TYR A 156 5.87 -19.18 9.52
CA TYR A 156 6.56 -20.39 9.96
C TYR A 156 7.74 -20.60 9.00
N ASN A 157 8.92 -20.78 9.58
CA ASN A 157 10.14 -21.18 8.87
C ASN A 157 9.96 -22.53 8.20
#